data_AF-A0A7W1B710-F1
#
_entry.id   AF-A0A7W1B710-F1
#
_cell.length_a   1.000
_cell.length_b   1.000
_cell.length_c   1.000
_cell.angle_alpha   90.00
_cell.angle_beta   90.00
_cell.angle_gamma   90.00
#
_symmetry.space_group_name_H-M   'P 1'
#
loop_
_entity.id
_entity.type
_entity.pdbx_description
1 polymer ?
#
loop_
_entity_poly.entity_id
_entity_poly.type
_entity_poly.pdbx_seq_one_letter_code
_entity_poly.pdbx_strand_id
1 'polypeptide(L)'
;MSSQATSTPRVFVVDDHGAHEVFDVIGLVDRILRVRTSFLFEIGEELRVRVEQDGDTFDATARIRRHVGQREAPVTEIELSERSDVRRNAG
;
A
#
# COMPACT_ATOMS: atom_id res chain seq x y z
N MET A 1 -17.68 0.11 -23.62
CA MET A 1 -16.38 -0.27 -23.05
C MET A 1 -16.52 -0.11 -21.54
N SER A 2 -16.65 -1.21 -20.81
CA SER A 2 -16.80 -1.17 -19.36
C SER A 2 -15.44 -0.86 -18.76
N SER A 3 -15.26 0.35 -18.27
CA SER A 3 -14.12 0.70 -17.41
C SER A 3 -14.27 -0.14 -16.16
N GLN A 4 -13.54 -1.24 -16.04
CA GLN A 4 -13.41 -1.90 -14.73
C GLN A 4 -12.77 -0.85 -13.82
N ALA A 5 -13.55 -0.32 -12.88
CA ALA A 5 -12.99 0.48 -11.80
C ALA A 5 -12.07 -0.46 -11.03
N THR A 6 -10.76 -0.30 -11.21
CA THR A 6 -9.77 -0.98 -10.36
C THR A 6 -10.11 -0.62 -8.93
N SER A 7 -10.41 -1.63 -8.11
CA SER A 7 -10.70 -1.39 -6.70
C SER A 7 -9.47 -0.79 -6.05
N THR A 8 -9.67 0.22 -5.20
CA THR A 8 -8.59 0.74 -4.36
C THR A 8 -8.08 -0.42 -3.50
N PRO A 9 -6.77 -0.72 -3.50
CA PRO A 9 -6.24 -1.84 -2.73
C PRO A 9 -6.28 -1.54 -1.24
N ARG A 10 -6.40 -2.58 -0.42
CA ARG A 10 -6.15 -2.49 1.03
C ARG A 10 -4.73 -2.90 1.32
N VAL A 11 -4.06 -2.17 2.20
CA VAL A 11 -2.64 -2.36 2.48
C VAL A 11 -2.44 -2.45 3.99
N PHE A 12 -1.81 -3.55 4.39
CA PHE A 12 -1.51 -3.84 5.78
C PHE A 12 0.00 -3.84 5.99
N VAL A 13 0.49 -3.15 7.01
CA VAL A 13 1.87 -3.31 7.48
C VAL A 13 1.96 -4.59 8.28
N VAL A 14 2.95 -5.43 7.98
CA VAL A 14 3.15 -6.74 8.61
C VAL A 14 4.38 -6.70 9.51
N ASP A 15 4.18 -7.04 10.78
CA ASP A 15 5.21 -7.18 11.79
C ASP A 15 5.04 -8.46 12.62
N ASP A 16 5.79 -8.61 13.71
CA ASP A 16 5.74 -9.78 14.60
C ASP A 16 4.40 -9.90 15.36
N HIS A 17 3.57 -8.85 15.36
CA HIS A 17 2.26 -8.81 16.00
C HIS A 17 1.10 -9.05 15.03
N GLY A 18 1.37 -9.08 13.71
CA GLY A 18 0.39 -9.39 12.68
C GLY A 18 0.31 -8.34 11.58
N ALA A 19 -0.87 -8.23 10.97
CA ALA A 19 -1.14 -7.33 9.85
C ALA A 19 -2.03 -6.17 10.32
N HIS A 20 -1.57 -4.93 10.08
CA HIS A 20 -2.22 -3.71 10.58
C HIS A 20 -2.57 -2.75 9.43
N GLU A 21 -3.84 -2.34 9.35
CA GLU A 21 -4.31 -1.38 8.36
C GLU A 21 -4.03 0.05 8.87
N VAL A 22 -2.85 0.58 8.52
CA VAL A 22 -2.35 1.90 8.98
C VAL A 22 -2.38 2.98 7.89
N PHE A 23 -2.86 2.61 6.71
CA PHE A 23 -2.92 3.45 5.52
C PHE A 23 -4.36 3.61 5.04
N ASP A 24 -4.78 4.86 4.84
CA ASP A 24 -5.94 5.17 4.00
C ASP A 24 -5.44 5.30 2.56
N VAL A 25 -5.69 4.28 1.74
CA VAL A 25 -5.18 4.20 0.38
C VAL A 25 -6.01 5.09 -0.54
N ILE A 26 -5.35 6.04 -1.19
CA ILE A 26 -5.97 6.93 -2.18
C ILE A 26 -5.97 6.26 -3.55
N GLY A 27 -4.90 5.53 -3.88
CA GLY A 27 -4.81 4.81 -5.13
C GLY A 27 -3.45 4.14 -5.34
N LEU A 28 -3.42 3.26 -6.33
CA LEU A 28 -2.22 2.56 -6.80
C LEU A 28 -2.08 2.81 -8.31
N VAL A 29 -0.96 3.36 -8.73
CA VAL A 29 -0.61 3.51 -10.15
C VAL A 29 0.75 2.86 -10.37
N ASP A 30 0.80 1.90 -11.29
CA ASP A 30 1.93 1.01 -11.53
C ASP A 30 2.36 0.26 -10.27
N ARG A 31 3.32 0.83 -9.52
CA ARG A 31 3.83 0.30 -8.24
C ARG A 31 3.87 1.36 -7.14
N ILE A 32 3.28 2.53 -7.38
CA ILE A 32 3.27 3.64 -6.43
C ILE A 32 1.90 3.69 -5.75
N LEU A 33 1.89 3.35 -4.47
CA LEU A 33 0.77 3.62 -3.57
C LEU A 33 0.79 5.08 -3.14
N ARG A 34 -0.37 5.73 -3.19
CA ARG A 34 -0.62 7.00 -2.54
C ARG A 34 -1.50 6.76 -1.34
N VAL A 35 -1.03 7.15 -0.17
CA VAL A 35 -1.72 6.91 1.10
C VAL A 35 -1.80 8.17 1.94
N ARG A 36 -2.83 8.23 2.79
CA ARG A 36 -2.84 9.08 3.99
C ARG A 36 -2.56 8.22 5.20
N THR A 37 -1.86 8.80 6.16
CA THR A 37 -1.53 8.12 7.40
C THR A 37 -1.24 9.14 8.50
N SER A 38 -1.55 8.78 9.74
CA SER A 38 -1.18 9.56 10.92
C SER A 38 0.21 9.19 11.46
N PHE A 39 0.85 8.16 10.89
CA PHE A 39 2.18 7.72 11.28
C PHE A 39 3.26 8.54 10.59
N LEU A 40 4.37 8.75 11.31
CA LEU A 40 5.56 9.41 10.79
C LEU A 40 6.50 8.35 10.25
N PHE A 41 6.62 8.30 8.93
CA PHE A 41 7.59 7.45 8.26
C PHE A 41 8.74 8.28 7.70
N GLU A 42 9.93 7.69 7.63
CA GLU A 42 11.10 8.33 7.05
C GLU A 42 11.23 8.01 5.55
N ILE A 43 11.72 8.98 4.77
CA ILE A 43 12.03 8.72 3.36
C ILE A 43 13.16 7.68 3.29
N GLY A 44 12.92 6.61 2.53
CA GLY A 44 13.82 5.48 2.42
C GLY A 44 13.53 4.35 3.39
N GLU A 45 12.63 4.53 4.35
CA GLU A 45 12.16 3.46 5.23
C GLU A 45 11.49 2.34 4.41
N GLU A 46 11.73 1.09 4.83
CA GLU A 46 11.18 -0.11 4.19
C GLU A 46 10.27 -0.86 5.16
N LEU A 47 9.08 -1.20 4.67
CA LEU A 47 8.04 -1.91 5.39
C LEU A 47 7.76 -3.24 4.69
N ARG A 48 7.44 -4.28 5.46
CA ARG A 48 6.77 -5.45 4.91
C ARG A 48 5.29 -5.15 4.86
N VAL A 49 4.68 -5.35 3.71
CA VAL A 49 3.25 -5.12 3.52
C VAL A 49 2.56 -6.32 2.91
N ARG A 50 1.29 -6.50 3.29
CA ARG A 50 0.34 -7.35 2.60
C ARG A 50 -0.64 -6.47 1.83
N VAL A 51 -0.87 -6.77 0.57
CA VAL A 51 -1.78 -6.03 -0.30
C VAL A 51 -2.93 -6.93 -0.72
N GLU A 52 -4.15 -6.45 -0.53
CA GLU A 52 -5.37 -7.07 -1.04
C GLU A 52 -5.92 -6.21 -2.19
N GLN A 53 -6.03 -6.80 -3.38
CA GLN A 53 -6.53 -6.11 -4.57
C GLN A 53 -7.27 -7.09 -5.48
N ASP A 54 -8.49 -6.74 -5.89
CA ASP A 54 -9.28 -7.52 -6.86
C ASP A 54 -9.43 -9.02 -6.51
N GLY A 55 -9.47 -9.35 -5.21
CA GLY A 55 -9.57 -10.73 -4.69
C GLY A 55 -8.24 -11.48 -4.57
N ASP A 56 -7.14 -10.87 -5.03
CA ASP A 56 -5.79 -11.38 -4.84
C ASP A 56 -5.17 -10.79 -3.56
N THR A 57 -4.38 -11.61 -2.87
CA THR A 57 -3.56 -11.18 -1.74
C THR A 57 -2.10 -11.53 -2.02
N PHE A 58 -1.19 -10.58 -1.84
CA PHE A 58 0.25 -10.81 -1.99
C PHE A 58 1.05 -10.01 -0.96
N ASP A 59 2.22 -10.52 -0.60
CA ASP A 59 3.16 -9.83 0.28
C ASP A 59 4.22 -9.09 -0.59
N ALA A 60 4.67 -7.92 -0.12
CA ALA A 60 5.66 -7.11 -0.82
C ALA A 60 6.50 -6.29 0.16
N THR A 61 7.67 -5.82 -0.29
CA THR A 61 8.40 -4.74 0.40
C THR A 61 7.90 -3.40 -0.12
N ALA A 62 7.55 -2.50 0.79
CA ALA A 62 7.10 -1.15 0.52
C ALA A 62 8.18 -0.15 0.96
N ARG A 63 8.66 0.70 0.06
CA ARG A 63 9.67 1.74 0.38
C ARG A 63 9.06 3.13 0.31
N ILE A 64 9.25 3.91 1.36
CA ILE A 64 8.79 5.31 1.42
C ILE A 64 9.63 6.16 0.46
N ARG A 65 8.97 6.79 -0.52
CA ARG A 65 9.64 7.59 -1.56
C ARG A 65 9.68 9.07 -1.21
N ARG A 66 8.55 9.61 -0.79
CA ARG A 66 8.39 11.04 -0.45
C ARG A 66 7.04 11.28 0.21
N HIS A 67 6.95 12.42 0.89
CA HIS A 67 5.68 13.02 1.31
C HIS A 67 5.37 14.20 0.40
N VAL A 68 4.14 14.26 -0.11
CA VAL A 68 3.63 15.30 -1.02
C VAL A 68 2.35 15.90 -0.47
N GLY A 69 2.02 17.13 -0.88
CA GLY A 69 0.80 17.82 -0.43
C GLY A 69 1.06 18.86 0.66
N GLN A 70 -0.03 19.42 1.20
CA GLN A 70 0.03 20.46 2.23
C GLN A 70 0.35 19.85 3.59
N ARG A 71 0.99 20.63 4.48
CA ARG A 71 1.42 20.18 5.81
C ARG A 71 0.28 19.58 6.65
N GLU A 72 -0.95 20.03 6.45
CA GLU A 72 -2.14 19.57 7.19
C GLU A 72 -2.79 18.31 6.61
N ALA A 73 -2.44 17.94 5.37
CA ALA A 73 -2.98 16.77 4.68
C ALA A 73 -1.90 16.10 3.82
N PRO A 74 -0.82 15.60 4.45
CA PRO A 74 0.27 14.97 3.71
C PRO A 74 -0.21 13.65 3.07
N VAL A 75 0.21 13.44 1.84
CA VAL A 75 0.10 12.17 1.12
C VAL A 75 1.49 11.55 1.06
N THR A 76 1.61 10.29 1.44
CA THR A 76 2.86 9.56 1.31
C THR A 76 2.82 8.73 0.03
N GLU A 77 3.87 8.84 -0.78
CA GLU A 77 4.10 7.95 -1.91
C GLU A 77 5.01 6.81 -1.49
N ILE A 78 4.56 5.58 -1.73
CA ILE A 78 5.22 4.34 -1.34
C ILE A 78 5.42 3.50 -2.59
N GLU A 79 6.65 3.07 -2.84
CA GLU A 79 6.98 2.18 -3.94
C GLU A 79 6.91 0.73 -3.47
N LEU A 80 6.13 -0.09 -4.17
CA LEU A 80 6.06 -1.53 -3.96
C LEU A 80 7.13 -2.23 -4.80
N SER A 81 8.03 -2.93 -4.12
CA SER A 81 8.99 -3.86 -4.72
C SER A 81 8.31 -5.17 -5.11
N GLU A 82 9.05 -6.09 -5.74
CA GLU A 82 8.52 -7.33 -6.31
C GLU A 82 7.65 -8.13 -5.32
N ARG A 83 6.56 -8.68 -5.86
CA ARG A 83 5.55 -9.44 -5.12
C ARG A 83 6.14 -10.79 -4.74
N SER A 84 6.23 -11.08 -3.45
CA SER A 84 6.46 -12.43 -2.95
C SER A 84 5.11 -13.10 -2.73
N ASP A 85 4.91 -14.26 -3.36
CA ASP A 85 3.78 -15.17 -3.16
C ASP A 85 2.38 -14.56 -3.37
N VAL A 86 1.84 -14.70 -4.58
CA VAL A 86 0.43 -14.38 -4.87
C VAL A 86 -0.46 -15.54 -4.42
N ARG A 87 -1.36 -15.28 -3.47
CA ARG A 87 -2.43 -16.22 -3.10
C ARG A 87 -3.76 -15.64 -3.59
N ARG A 88 -4.50 -16.42 -4.37
CA ARG A 88 -5.89 -16.09 -4.69
C ARG A 88 -6.76 -16.46 -3.51
N ASN A 89 -7.50 -15.50 -2.95
CA ASN A 89 -8.57 -15.86 -2.03
C ASN A 89 -9.75 -16.35 -2.88
N ALA A 90 -10.01 -17.65 -2.87
CA ALA A 90 -11.28 -18.18 -3.35
C ALA A 90 -12.35 -17.73 -2.36
N GLY A 91 -13.29 -16.91 -2.86
CA GLY A 91 -14.37 -16.31 -2.07
C GLY A 91 -15.37 -17.31 -1.49
#